data_AF-A0A2W4LND4-F1
#
_entry.id   AF-A0A2W4LND4-F1
#
_cell.length_a   1.000
_cell.length_b   1.000
_cell.length_c   1.000
_cell.angle_alpha   90.00
_cell.angle_beta   90.00
_cell.angle_gamma   90.00
#
_symmetry.space_group_name_H-M   'P 1'
#
loop_
_entity.id
_entity.type
_entity.pdbx_description
1 polymer ?
#
loop_
_entity_poly.entity_id
_entity_poly.type
_entity_poly.pdbx_seq_one_letter_code
_entity_poly.pdbx_strand_id
1 'polypeptide(L)'
;MAAGTPSPEATQAVLECQRRFWQALQRKDADLLAETLADDFVCRAPGEPDQDRAAFIRAIVGMPLTIARVSAEQVAVQLVDTVAVLTGIQVAQLRLPDGSQAEERLALTNVFR
;
A
#
# COMPACT_ATOMS: atom_id res chain seq x y z
N MET A 1 -9.51 22.65 16.93
CA MET A 1 -10.44 21.75 16.25
C MET A 1 -10.30 20.38 16.90
N ALA A 2 -11.34 19.86 17.52
CA ALA A 2 -11.27 18.55 18.16
C ALA A 2 -11.23 17.49 17.07
N ALA A 3 -10.19 16.65 17.06
CA ALA A 3 -10.17 15.44 16.25
C ALA A 3 -11.40 14.61 16.68
N GLY A 4 -12.41 14.54 15.81
CA GLY A 4 -13.56 13.68 16.04
C GLY A 4 -13.06 12.26 16.23
N THR A 5 -13.59 11.55 17.23
CA THR A 5 -13.28 10.13 17.41
C THR A 5 -13.51 9.42 16.09
N PRO A 6 -12.52 8.71 15.54
CA PRO A 6 -12.65 8.12 14.21
C PRO A 6 -13.81 7.14 14.20
N SER A 7 -14.68 7.25 13.18
CA SER A 7 -15.77 6.28 13.00
C SER A 7 -15.16 4.87 12.85
N PRO A 8 -15.59 3.88 13.66
CA PRO A 8 -15.12 2.51 13.52
C PRO A 8 -15.36 1.93 12.12
N GLU A 9 -16.46 2.32 11.48
CA GLU A 9 -16.81 1.88 10.12
C GLU A 9 -15.86 2.47 9.07
N ALA A 10 -15.56 3.77 9.15
CA ALA A 10 -14.62 4.42 8.23
C ALA A 10 -13.20 3.85 8.39
N THR A 11 -12.79 3.60 9.64
CA THR A 11 -11.52 2.93 9.93
C THR A 11 -11.47 1.54 9.30
N GLN A 12 -12.54 0.76 9.45
CA GLN A 12 -12.64 -0.57 8.87
C GLN A 12 -12.59 -0.53 7.33
N ALA A 13 -13.23 0.44 6.69
CA ALA A 13 -13.19 0.62 5.24
C ALA A 13 -11.77 0.92 4.73
N VAL A 14 -11.01 1.76 5.44
CA VAL A 14 -9.60 2.06 5.12
C VAL A 14 -8.74 0.81 5.23
N LEU A 15 -8.88 0.04 6.31
CA LEU A 15 -8.13 -1.21 6.51
C LEU A 15 -8.48 -2.26 5.45
N GLU A 16 -9.75 -2.34 5.04
CA GLU A 16 -10.20 -3.23 3.98
C GLU A 16 -9.63 -2.82 2.61
N CYS A 17 -9.63 -1.52 2.29
CA CYS A 17 -9.00 -0.99 1.09
C CYS A 17 -7.49 -1.30 1.07
N GLN A 18 -6.80 -1.07 2.19
CA GLN A 18 -5.38 -1.41 2.35
C GLN A 18 -5.11 -2.90 2.14
N ARG A 19 -5.98 -3.78 2.66
CA ARG A 19 -5.88 -5.23 2.46
C ARG A 19 -6.03 -5.60 0.99
N ARG A 20 -6.99 -5.00 0.28
CA ARG A 20 -7.18 -5.20 -1.17
C ARG A 20 -5.95 -4.77 -1.96
N PHE A 21 -5.36 -3.63 -1.61
CA PHE A 21 -4.09 -3.17 -2.21
C PHE A 21 -2.96 -4.18 -2.02
N TRP A 22 -2.75 -4.72 -0.81
CA TRP A 22 -1.72 -5.73 -0.58
C TRP A 22 -1.97 -7.04 -1.33
N GLN A 23 -3.24 -7.44 -1.49
CA GLN A 23 -3.59 -8.60 -2.32
C GLN A 23 -3.24 -8.36 -3.79
N ALA A 24 -3.49 -7.14 -4.29
CA ALA A 24 -3.11 -6.75 -5.65
C ALA A 24 -1.59 -6.78 -5.85
N LEU A 25 -0.81 -6.27 -4.88
CA LEU A 25 0.65 -6.36 -4.90
C LEU A 25 1.14 -7.81 -4.94
N GLN A 26 0.64 -8.66 -4.03
CA GLN A 26 1.05 -10.08 -3.95
C GLN A 26 0.80 -10.84 -5.25
N ARG A 27 -0.32 -10.55 -5.90
CA ARG A 27 -0.74 -11.20 -7.16
C ARG A 27 -0.17 -10.51 -8.40
N LYS A 28 0.47 -9.35 -8.24
CA LYS A 28 0.83 -8.42 -9.33
C LYS A 28 -0.34 -8.18 -10.29
N ASP A 29 -1.51 -7.97 -9.70
CA ASP A 29 -2.76 -7.86 -10.42
C ASP A 29 -2.94 -6.40 -10.87
N ALA A 30 -2.63 -6.16 -12.15
CA ALA A 30 -2.66 -4.82 -12.74
C ALA A 30 -4.06 -4.20 -12.69
N ASP A 31 -5.10 -5.00 -12.94
CA ASP A 31 -6.48 -4.57 -12.96
C ASP A 31 -6.95 -4.23 -11.54
N LEU A 32 -6.63 -5.09 -10.56
CA LEU A 32 -6.98 -4.82 -9.17
C LEU A 32 -6.24 -3.60 -8.61
N LEU A 33 -4.97 -3.38 -9.01
CA LEU A 33 -4.25 -2.15 -8.67
C LEU A 33 -4.93 -0.93 -9.32
N ALA A 34 -5.29 -1.02 -10.59
CA ALA A 34 -5.99 0.06 -11.29
C ALA A 34 -7.32 0.40 -10.61
N GLU A 35 -8.11 -0.58 -10.19
CA GLU A 35 -9.37 -0.37 -9.48
C GLU A 35 -9.18 0.22 -8.07
N THR A 36 -8.09 -0.13 -7.40
CA THR A 36 -7.84 0.27 -6.00
C THR A 36 -7.22 1.66 -5.89
N LEU A 37 -6.38 2.04 -6.87
CA LEU A 37 -5.65 3.31 -6.86
C LEU A 37 -6.49 4.43 -7.52
N ALA A 38 -6.55 5.59 -6.85
CA ALA A 38 -7.17 6.79 -7.38
C ALA A 38 -6.50 7.26 -8.68
N ASP A 39 -7.26 7.93 -9.57
CA ASP A 39 -6.76 8.39 -10.87
C ASP A 39 -5.53 9.31 -10.79
N ASP A 40 -5.44 10.12 -9.74
CA ASP A 40 -4.32 11.03 -9.44
C ASP A 40 -3.34 10.47 -8.39
N PHE A 41 -3.32 9.15 -8.21
CA PHE A 41 -2.40 8.49 -7.30
C PHE A 41 -0.94 8.84 -7.60
N VAL A 42 -0.17 9.04 -6.53
CA VAL A 42 1.28 9.25 -6.56
C VAL A 42 1.95 8.37 -5.51
N CYS A 43 2.94 7.58 -5.93
CA CYS A 43 3.87 6.89 -5.03
C CYS A 43 5.15 7.70 -4.88
N ARG A 44 5.65 7.78 -3.65
CA ARG A 44 6.93 8.43 -3.32
C ARG A 44 7.81 7.48 -2.54
N ALA A 45 9.02 7.27 -3.02
CA ALA A 45 10.04 6.47 -2.35
C ALA A 45 11.33 7.28 -2.21
N PRO A 46 12.10 7.09 -1.11
CA PRO A 46 13.36 7.81 -0.93
C PRO A 46 14.34 7.58 -2.07
N GLY A 47 14.83 8.67 -2.69
CA GLY A 47 15.81 8.60 -3.77
C GLY A 47 15.24 8.24 -5.14
N GLU A 48 13.93 8.02 -5.26
CA GLU A 48 13.25 7.77 -6.52
C GLU A 48 12.42 8.99 -6.95
N PRO A 49 12.23 9.21 -8.26
CA PRO A 49 11.26 10.19 -8.73
C PRO A 49 9.84 9.75 -8.35
N ASP A 50 8.95 10.73 -8.14
CA ASP A 50 7.51 10.48 -7.95
C ASP A 50 6.97 9.62 -9.10
N GLN A 51 6.23 8.57 -8.76
CA GLN A 51 5.61 7.67 -9.72
C GLN A 51 4.11 7.93 -9.77
N ASP A 52 3.57 8.21 -10.96
CA ASP A 52 2.12 8.23 -11.18
C ASP A 52 1.51 6.82 -11.12
N ARG A 53 0.18 6.73 -11.11
CA ARG A 53 -0.58 5.47 -11.11
C ARG A 53 -0.10 4.48 -12.17
N ALA A 54 0.12 4.91 -13.40
CA ALA A 54 0.48 4.01 -14.49
C ALA A 54 1.94 3.52 -14.35
N ALA A 55 2.86 4.40 -13.96
CA ALA A 55 4.25 4.08 -13.71
C ALA A 55 4.40 3.10 -12.54
N PHE A 56 3.67 3.34 -11.44
CA PHE A 56 3.65 2.45 -10.28
C PHE A 56 3.15 1.04 -10.64
N ILE A 57 2.01 0.93 -11.34
CA ILE A 57 1.46 -0.36 -11.76
C ILE A 57 2.46 -1.11 -12.66
N ARG A 58 3.05 -0.44 -13.65
CA ARG A 58 4.07 -1.06 -14.51
C ARG A 58 5.28 -1.55 -13.71
N ALA A 59 5.74 -0.77 -12.72
CA ALA A 59 6.85 -1.16 -11.87
C ALA A 59 6.53 -2.45 -11.09
N ILE A 60 5.39 -2.51 -10.39
CA ILE A 60 4.99 -3.68 -9.60
C ILE A 60 4.83 -4.94 -10.48
N VAL A 61 4.15 -4.82 -11.63
CA VAL A 61 3.91 -5.96 -12.53
C VAL A 61 5.22 -6.45 -13.16
N GLY A 62 6.12 -5.53 -13.51
CA GLY A 62 7.40 -5.83 -14.16
C GLY A 62 8.50 -6.33 -13.24
N MET A 63 8.37 -6.17 -11.92
CA MET A 63 9.41 -6.61 -10.96
C MET A 63 9.73 -8.10 -11.12
N PRO A 64 10.99 -8.54 -11.19
CA PRO A 64 11.32 -9.95 -11.37
C PRO A 64 11.33 -10.75 -10.04
N LEU A 65 10.62 -10.30 -9.01
CA LEU A 65 10.50 -11.00 -7.71
C LEU A 65 9.07 -11.46 -7.44
N THR A 66 8.89 -12.43 -6.56
CA THR A 66 7.55 -12.80 -6.06
C THR A 66 7.36 -12.27 -4.66
N ILE A 67 6.23 -11.62 -4.41
CA ILE A 67 5.86 -11.18 -3.07
C ILE A 67 5.06 -12.32 -2.43
N ALA A 68 5.73 -13.16 -1.63
CA ALA A 68 5.14 -14.36 -1.04
C ALA A 68 4.15 -14.04 0.08
N ARG A 69 4.38 -12.95 0.82
CA ARG A 69 3.50 -12.45 1.87
C ARG A 69 3.70 -10.95 2.05
N VAL A 70 2.63 -10.23 2.31
CA VAL A 70 2.66 -8.86 2.81
C VAL A 70 1.81 -8.77 4.08
N SER A 71 2.33 -8.10 5.08
CA SER A 71 1.62 -7.74 6.31
C SER A 71 2.02 -6.35 6.76
N ALA A 72 1.33 -5.80 7.75
CA ALA A 72 1.76 -4.60 8.42
C ALA A 72 1.76 -4.75 9.93
N GLU A 73 2.68 -4.03 10.55
CA GLU A 73 2.83 -3.90 12.00
C GLU A 73 2.59 -2.43 12.39
N GLN A 74 2.17 -2.20 13.64
CA GLN A 74 2.02 -0.85 14.19
C GLN A 74 1.10 0.06 13.35
N VAL A 75 0.05 -0.53 12.76
CA VAL A 75 -0.88 0.20 11.91
C VAL A 75 -1.71 1.17 12.75
N ALA A 76 -1.73 2.44 12.34
CA ALA A 76 -2.61 3.46 12.88
C ALA A 76 -3.36 4.15 11.74
N VAL A 77 -4.64 4.44 11.97
CA VAL A 77 -5.49 5.19 11.04
C VAL A 77 -5.92 6.48 11.71
N GLN A 78 -5.71 7.60 11.02
CA GLN A 78 -6.19 8.92 11.43
C GLN A 78 -7.18 9.41 10.37
N LEU A 79 -8.37 9.81 10.80
CA LEU A 79 -9.38 10.41 9.94
C LEU A 79 -9.36 11.93 10.11
N VAL A 80 -9.32 12.65 9.00
CA VAL A 80 -9.35 14.10 8.92
C VAL A 80 -10.39 14.49 7.86
N ASP A 81 -11.58 14.88 8.32
CA ASP A 81 -12.76 15.11 7.48
C ASP A 81 -13.05 13.93 6.54
N THR A 82 -12.84 14.10 5.23
CA THR A 82 -13.07 13.07 4.20
C THR A 82 -11.81 12.30 3.83
N VAL A 83 -10.69 12.55 4.49
CA VAL A 83 -9.39 11.93 4.20
C VAL A 83 -9.00 10.99 5.34
N ALA A 84 -8.41 9.85 5.00
CA ALA A 84 -7.75 8.98 5.97
C ALA A 84 -6.25 8.90 5.70
N VAL A 85 -5.47 8.90 6.78
CA VAL A 85 -4.03 8.65 6.74
C VAL A 85 -3.77 7.36 7.51
N LEU A 86 -3.21 6.37 6.83
CA LEU A 86 -2.74 5.13 7.43
C LEU A 86 -1.21 5.16 7.51
N THR A 87 -0.67 4.94 8.69
CA THR A 87 0.77 4.76 8.90
C THR A 87 1.05 3.37 9.47
N GLY A 88 2.27 2.88 9.29
CA GLY A 88 2.72 1.62 9.87
C GLY A 88 4.03 1.15 9.28
N ILE A 89 4.40 -0.09 9.60
CA ILE A 89 5.54 -0.79 9.01
C ILE A 89 5.00 -1.90 8.10
N GLN A 90 5.25 -1.80 6.80
CA GLN A 90 5.02 -2.89 5.85
C GLN A 90 6.13 -3.91 6.01
N VAL A 91 5.76 -5.19 6.07
CA VAL A 91 6.68 -6.31 6.05
C VAL A 91 6.34 -7.18 4.85
N ALA A 92 7.29 -7.33 3.94
CA ALA A 92 7.14 -8.15 2.74
C ALA A 92 8.15 -9.30 2.77
N GLN A 93 7.66 -10.52 2.60
CA GLN A 93 8.49 -11.68 2.35
C GLN A 93 8.59 -11.88 0.84
N LEU A 94 9.81 -11.78 0.32
CA LEU A 94 10.12 -11.77 -1.09
C LEU A 94 10.83 -13.08 -1.47
N ARG A 95 10.54 -13.59 -2.67
CA ARG A 95 11.32 -14.63 -3.32
C ARG A 95 11.98 -14.04 -4.56
N LEU A 96 13.30 -14.10 -4.60
CA LEU A 96 14.12 -13.55 -5.68
C LEU A 96 14.26 -14.57 -6.84
N PRO A 97 14.69 -14.13 -8.04
CA PRO A 97 14.86 -15.03 -9.20
C PRO A 97 15.78 -16.23 -8.96
N ASP A 98 16.80 -16.06 -8.10
CA ASP A 98 17.75 -17.11 -7.74
C ASP A 98 17.17 -18.13 -6.73
N GLY A 99 15.90 -17.97 -6.35
CA GLY A 99 15.20 -18.81 -5.39
C GLY A 99 15.45 -18.43 -3.92
N SER A 100 16.35 -17.49 -3.65
CA SER A 100 16.58 -16.99 -2.29
C SER A 100 15.36 -16.23 -1.76
N GLN A 101 15.27 -16.16 -0.43
CA GLN A 101 14.23 -15.41 0.26
C GLN A 101 14.84 -14.18 0.92
N ALA A 102 14.11 -13.07 0.84
CA ALA A 102 14.45 -11.82 1.50
C ALA A 102 13.24 -11.33 2.30
N GLU A 103 13.50 -10.63 3.39
CA GLU A 103 12.48 -9.86 4.11
C GLU A 103 12.79 -8.38 3.93
N GLU A 104 11.77 -7.62 3.57
CA GLU A 104 11.83 -6.17 3.48
C GLU A 104 10.88 -5.55 4.51
N ARG A 105 11.37 -4.52 5.21
CA ARG A 105 10.61 -3.77 6.21
C ARG A 105 10.68 -2.28 5.88
N LEU A 106 9.53 -1.67 5.64
CA LEU A 106 9.43 -0.28 5.20
C LEU A 106 8.39 0.47 6.04
N ALA A 107 8.74 1.67 6.50
CA ALA A 107 7.73 2.60 7.01
C ALA A 107 6.85 3.05 5.85
N LEU A 108 5.53 3.06 6.05
CA LEU A 108 4.56 3.44 5.03
C LEU A 108 3.65 4.57 5.52
N THR A 109 3.19 5.39 4.58
CA THR A 109 2.11 6.36 4.80
C THR A 109 1.23 6.36 3.57
N ASN A 110 -0.01 5.87 3.74
CA ASN A 110 -1.00 5.81 2.67
C ASN A 110 -2.13 6.79 2.97
N VAL A 111 -2.52 7.55 1.95
CA VAL A 111 -3.59 8.55 2.05
C VAL A 111 -4.77 8.09 1.22
N PHE A 112 -5.95 8.08 1.83
CA PHE A 112 -7.21 7.62 1.23
C PHE A 112 -8.21 8.78 1.19
N ARG A 113 -9.12 8.73 0.23
CA ARG A 113 -10.21 9.69 0.04
C ARG A 113 -11.44 8.98 -0.53
#